data_AF-A0A017S9P8-F1
#
_entry.id   AF-A0A017S9P8-F1
#
_cell.length_a   1.000
_cell.length_b   1.000
_cell.length_c   1.000
_cell.angle_alpha   90.00
_cell.angle_beta   90.00
_cell.angle_gamma   90.00
#
_symmetry.space_group_name_H-M   'P 1'
#
loop_
_entity.id
_entity.type
_entity.pdbx_description
1 polymer ?
#
loop_
_entity_poly.entity_id
_entity_poly.type
_entity_poly.pdbx_seq_one_letter_code
_entity_poly.pdbx_strand_id
1 'polypeptide(L)'
;MEQTTRKLQMLILKTVRIWCINHQPNPMFDIENKGLGDVVEIAIPLQIPSEPHIPVNRIAHSEGAILVDLAVYEEGISRVRHAYGPIDFDPLSDRDPIIMAQDAQSLDSKRAHGYAHIFRQHHLVYAKYHSLAAILGYRINRIVTDWFVNTLDVLDRRLISLGSQGVFFG
;
A
#
# COMPACT_ATOMS: atom_id res chain seq x y z
N MET A 1 13.25 34.45 20.82
CA MET A 1 13.73 33.05 20.71
C MET A 1 12.56 32.11 21.00
N GLU A 2 11.49 32.20 20.20
CA GLU A 2 10.20 31.55 20.53
C GLU A 2 9.51 31.08 19.23
N GLN A 3 10.32 30.59 18.29
CA GLN A 3 9.85 30.02 17.02
C GLN A 3 10.45 28.63 16.74
N THR A 4 11.42 28.20 17.55
CA THR A 4 12.16 26.94 17.39
C THR A 4 11.57 25.79 18.22
N THR A 5 10.30 25.90 18.59
CA THR A 5 9.50 24.82 19.22
C THR A 5 8.23 24.56 18.41
N ARG A 6 8.23 24.88 17.11
CA ARG A 6 7.20 24.37 16.20
C ARG A 6 7.48 22.89 15.95
N LYS A 7 6.76 22.05 16.72
CA LYS A 7 6.43 20.66 16.40
C LYS A 7 7.55 19.91 15.67
N LEU A 8 8.44 19.27 16.42
CA LEU A 8 8.88 17.93 16.03
C LEU A 8 7.64 17.01 16.15
N GLN A 9 6.62 17.23 15.31
CA GLN A 9 5.71 16.16 14.98
C GLN A 9 6.63 15.13 14.35
N MET A 10 6.82 13.99 15.02
CA MET A 10 7.36 12.82 14.34
C MET A 10 6.55 12.66 13.08
N LEU A 11 7.19 12.84 11.93
CA LEU A 11 6.58 12.59 10.65
C LEU A 11 6.32 11.08 10.60
N ILE A 12 5.06 10.70 10.78
CA ILE A 12 4.62 9.30 10.77
C ILE A 12 3.88 9.07 9.48
N LEU A 13 4.37 8.12 8.68
CA LEU A 13 3.64 7.62 7.53
C LEU A 13 2.65 6.54 7.97
N LYS A 14 1.45 6.58 7.40
CA LYS A 14 0.40 5.59 7.56
C LYS A 14 0.05 5.01 6.20
N THR A 15 -0.33 3.75 6.19
CA THR A 15 -0.82 3.08 4.98
C THR A 15 -2.28 3.47 4.74
N VAL A 16 -2.58 4.06 3.59
CA VAL A 16 -3.94 4.33 3.14
C VAL A 16 -4.18 3.57 1.84
N ARG A 17 -5.17 2.66 1.84
CA ARG A 17 -5.58 1.93 0.64
C ARG A 17 -6.63 2.71 -0.13
N ILE A 18 -6.44 2.83 -1.44
CA ILE A 18 -7.34 3.53 -2.35
C ILE A 18 -7.62 2.71 -3.60
N TRP A 19 -8.69 3.08 -4.31
CA TRP A 19 -8.87 2.74 -5.72
C TRP A 19 -8.29 3.85 -6.59
N CYS A 20 -7.27 3.52 -7.38
CA CYS A 20 -6.62 4.43 -8.31
C CYS A 20 -7.10 4.16 -9.74
N ILE A 21 -7.78 5.13 -10.34
CA ILE A 21 -8.38 5.00 -11.68
C ILE A 21 -7.35 5.32 -12.77
N ASN A 22 -6.67 6.46 -12.65
CA ASN A 22 -5.74 6.94 -13.69
C ASN A 22 -4.28 6.54 -13.39
N HIS A 23 -4.01 5.25 -13.30
CA HIS A 23 -2.74 4.70 -12.82
C HIS A 23 -1.60 4.66 -13.86
N GLN A 24 -1.70 5.35 -15.00
CA GLN A 24 -0.71 5.23 -16.08
C GLN A 24 0.73 5.46 -15.60
N PRO A 25 1.69 4.68 -16.10
CA PRO A 25 2.15 3.39 -15.53
C PRO A 25 2.58 3.44 -14.05
N ASN A 26 2.53 4.59 -13.39
CA ASN A 26 2.89 4.81 -12.01
C ASN A 26 1.74 5.56 -11.29
N PRO A 27 1.13 4.99 -10.24
CA PRO A 27 0.06 5.65 -9.49
C PRO A 27 0.43 7.02 -8.92
N MET A 28 1.72 7.30 -8.71
CA MET A 28 2.19 8.63 -8.27
C MET A 28 1.78 9.75 -9.21
N PHE A 29 1.64 9.50 -10.51
CA PHE A 29 1.24 10.52 -11.46
C PHE A 29 -0.18 11.07 -11.19
N ASP A 30 -1.14 10.19 -10.88
CA ASP A 30 -2.50 10.63 -10.53
C ASP A 30 -2.55 11.35 -9.17
N ILE A 31 -1.74 10.88 -8.22
CA ILE A 31 -1.61 11.48 -6.88
C ILE A 31 -1.07 12.91 -7.00
N GLU A 32 -0.05 13.12 -7.82
CA GLU A 32 0.52 14.44 -8.10
C GLU A 32 -0.49 15.35 -8.82
N ASN A 33 -1.20 14.85 -9.83
CA ASN A 33 -2.23 15.61 -10.54
C ASN A 33 -3.40 16.03 -9.65
N LYS A 34 -3.68 15.27 -8.58
CA LYS A 34 -4.66 15.61 -7.55
C LYS A 34 -4.11 16.54 -6.47
N GLY A 35 -2.86 17.00 -6.59
CA GLY A 35 -2.21 17.91 -5.66
C GLY A 35 -1.94 17.28 -4.30
N LEU A 36 -1.57 15.99 -4.26
CA LEU A 36 -1.28 15.22 -3.05
C LEU A 36 0.19 14.83 -2.90
N GLY A 37 1.06 15.25 -3.83
CA GLY A 37 2.48 14.91 -3.81
C GLY A 37 3.26 15.47 -2.61
N ASP A 38 2.69 16.44 -1.88
CA ASP A 38 3.27 16.96 -0.64
C ASP A 38 2.94 16.10 0.60
N VAL A 39 1.94 15.21 0.49
CA VAL A 39 1.47 14.37 1.59
C VAL A 39 1.63 12.87 1.37
N VAL A 40 1.95 12.43 0.15
CA VAL A 40 2.16 11.04 -0.21
C VAL A 40 3.60 10.84 -0.67
N GLU A 41 4.32 9.95 0.00
CA GLU A 41 5.72 9.66 -0.32
C GLU A 41 5.86 8.54 -1.36
N ILE A 42 5.04 7.48 -1.23
CA ILE A 42 5.13 6.29 -2.06
C ILE A 42 3.73 5.74 -2.35
N ALA A 43 3.56 5.21 -3.56
CA ALA A 43 2.39 4.46 -3.98
C ALA A 43 2.79 3.05 -4.42
N ILE A 44 2.12 2.04 -3.86
CA ILE A 44 2.38 0.63 -4.12
C ILE A 44 1.17 0.03 -4.84
N PRO A 45 1.28 -0.22 -6.16
CA PRO A 45 0.20 -0.86 -6.88
C PRO A 45 0.03 -2.31 -6.40
N LEU A 46 -1.18 -2.64 -5.98
CA LEU A 46 -1.59 -3.97 -5.56
C LEU A 46 -2.47 -4.57 -6.63
N GLN A 47 -1.92 -4.78 -7.83
CA GLN A 47 -2.67 -5.43 -8.92
C GLN A 47 -3.39 -6.66 -8.38
N ILE A 48 -4.69 -6.76 -8.64
CA ILE A 48 -5.44 -7.96 -8.28
C ILE A 48 -4.85 -9.09 -9.14
N PRO A 49 -4.31 -10.18 -8.55
CA PRO A 49 -3.80 -11.30 -9.33
C PRO A 49 -4.86 -11.79 -10.32
N SER A 50 -4.44 -12.04 -11.55
CA SER A 50 -5.23 -12.57 -12.68
C SER A 50 -6.08 -13.79 -12.23
N GLU A 51 -7.32 -14.08 -12.68
CA GLU A 51 -7.98 -13.92 -14.00
C GLU A 51 -9.54 -14.00 -13.89
N PRO A 52 -10.25 -14.48 -14.93
CA PRO A 52 -11.19 -13.75 -15.79
C PRO A 52 -12.54 -13.48 -15.13
N HIS A 53 -13.11 -12.31 -15.39
CA HIS A 53 -14.52 -12.01 -15.11
C HIS A 53 -14.98 -12.32 -13.66
N ILE A 54 -14.36 -11.70 -12.65
CA ILE A 54 -15.18 -11.36 -11.49
C ILE A 54 -16.25 -10.41 -12.01
N PRO A 55 -17.56 -10.74 -11.93
CA PRO A 55 -18.58 -9.76 -12.24
C PRO A 55 -18.37 -8.64 -11.25
N VAL A 56 -17.87 -7.52 -11.75
CA VAL A 56 -17.86 -6.24 -11.05
C VAL A 56 -19.31 -5.90 -10.81
N ASN A 57 -19.88 -6.42 -9.73
CA ASN A 57 -21.22 -6.07 -9.35
C ASN A 57 -21.27 -5.82 -7.85
N ARG A 58 -21.35 -4.51 -7.56
CA ARG A 58 -21.63 -3.84 -6.28
C ARG A 58 -20.44 -3.95 -5.33
N ILE A 59 -19.44 -3.09 -5.41
CA ILE A 59 -19.52 -1.66 -5.08
C ILE A 59 -18.83 -0.77 -6.14
N ALA A 60 -19.34 0.46 -6.29
CA ALA A 60 -19.05 1.47 -7.30
C ALA A 60 -17.55 1.76 -7.62
N HIS A 61 -16.91 0.93 -8.44
CA HIS A 61 -15.56 1.23 -8.94
C HIS A 61 -15.54 1.19 -10.47
N SER A 62 -15.02 2.26 -11.08
CA SER A 62 -14.93 2.43 -12.53
C SER A 62 -13.98 1.41 -13.14
N GLU A 63 -14.35 0.91 -14.31
CA GLU A 63 -13.56 -0.02 -15.14
C GLU A 63 -12.09 0.45 -15.22
N GLY A 64 -11.14 -0.45 -14.91
CA GLY A 64 -9.70 -0.17 -14.94
C GLY A 64 -9.09 0.39 -13.65
N ALA A 65 -9.85 0.58 -12.57
CA ALA A 65 -9.28 0.96 -11.28
C ALA A 65 -8.44 -0.18 -10.66
N ILE A 66 -7.30 0.17 -10.05
CA ILE A 66 -6.46 -0.77 -9.29
C ILE A 66 -6.43 -0.39 -7.81
N LEU A 67 -6.20 -1.37 -6.94
CA LEU A 67 -5.89 -1.09 -5.54
C LEU A 67 -4.46 -0.60 -5.40
N VAL A 68 -4.27 0.41 -4.55
CA VAL A 68 -2.96 0.99 -4.27
C VAL A 68 -2.85 1.25 -2.77
N ASP A 69 -1.73 0.83 -2.18
CA ASP A 69 -1.33 1.26 -0.84
C ASP A 69 -0.48 2.51 -0.93
N LEU A 70 -0.88 3.56 -0.22
CA LEU A 70 -0.15 4.81 -0.14
C LEU A 70 0.56 4.94 1.19
N ALA A 71 1.82 5.38 1.17
CA ALA A 71 2.52 5.89 2.34
C ALA A 71 2.18 7.38 2.50
N VAL A 72 1.27 7.70 3.42
CA VAL A 72 0.72 9.06 3.59
C VAL A 72 1.13 9.63 4.94
N TYR A 73 1.56 10.88 4.98
CA TYR A 73 1.72 11.59 6.25
C TYR A 73 0.37 11.69 6.96
N GLU A 74 0.36 11.53 8.28
CA GLU A 74 -0.88 11.46 9.07
C GLU A 74 -1.80 12.66 8.84
N GLU A 75 -1.25 13.88 8.72
CA GLU A 75 -1.99 15.10 8.40
C GLU A 75 -2.63 15.10 6.99
N GLY A 76 -2.14 14.28 6.07
CA GLY A 76 -2.59 14.17 4.70
C GLY A 76 -3.72 13.18 4.47
N ILE A 77 -4.01 12.30 5.44
CA ILE A 77 -4.98 11.21 5.28
C ILE A 77 -6.36 11.73 4.87
N SER A 78 -6.82 12.83 5.47
CA SER A 78 -8.13 13.41 5.14
C SER A 78 -8.19 13.92 3.70
N ARG A 79 -7.09 14.50 3.19
CA ARG A 79 -7.01 14.99 1.81
C ARG A 79 -7.04 13.83 0.81
N VAL A 80 -6.28 12.77 1.08
CA VAL A 80 -6.26 11.55 0.27
C VAL A 80 -7.66 10.93 0.21
N ARG A 81 -8.32 10.75 1.36
CA ARG A 81 -9.69 10.20 1.42
C ARG A 81 -10.71 11.07 0.70
N HIS A 82 -10.56 12.39 0.72
CA HIS A 82 -11.43 13.29 -0.03
C HIS A 82 -11.23 13.15 -1.55
N ALA A 83 -9.99 13.00 -2.01
CA ALA A 83 -9.65 12.96 -3.43
C ALA A 83 -9.96 11.62 -4.14
N TYR A 84 -9.96 10.52 -3.39
CA TYR A 84 -10.19 9.16 -3.89
C TYR A 84 -11.50 8.54 -3.41
N GLY A 85 -12.15 9.14 -2.41
CA GLY A 85 -13.33 8.59 -1.77
C GLY A 85 -12.99 7.51 -0.72
N PRO A 86 -14.00 7.08 0.05
CA PRO A 86 -13.84 5.98 0.99
C PRO A 86 -13.72 4.63 0.28
N ILE A 87 -12.96 3.72 0.87
CA ILE A 87 -13.10 2.28 0.61
C ILE A 87 -14.16 1.71 1.55
N ASP A 88 -14.86 0.69 1.09
CA ASP A 88 -15.99 0.02 1.75
C ASP A 88 -15.58 -1.29 2.46
N PHE A 89 -14.28 -1.57 2.48
CA PHE A 89 -13.66 -2.69 3.16
C PHE A 89 -12.49 -2.24 4.04
N ASP A 90 -12.19 -3.03 5.06
CA ASP A 90 -11.00 -2.80 5.88
C ASP A 90 -9.80 -3.52 5.23
N PRO A 91 -8.67 -2.83 4.99
CA PRO A 91 -7.48 -3.49 4.45
C PRO A 91 -7.04 -4.67 5.31
N LEU A 92 -6.64 -5.75 4.65
CA LEU A 92 -6.24 -7.02 5.24
C LEU A 92 -7.36 -7.80 5.95
N SER A 93 -8.63 -7.40 5.81
CA SER A 93 -9.80 -8.15 6.28
C SER A 93 -10.27 -9.19 5.27
N ASP A 94 -11.19 -10.06 5.67
CA ASP A 94 -11.77 -11.09 4.79
C ASP A 94 -12.55 -10.53 3.59
N ARG A 95 -12.92 -9.24 3.67
CA ARG A 95 -13.59 -8.50 2.59
C ARG A 95 -12.61 -7.71 1.73
N ASP A 96 -11.31 -7.79 2.01
CA ASP A 96 -10.29 -7.15 1.19
C ASP A 96 -10.30 -7.80 -0.22
N PRO A 97 -10.49 -7.03 -1.29
CA PRO A 97 -10.54 -7.57 -2.65
C PRO A 97 -9.29 -8.37 -3.04
N ILE A 98 -8.12 -8.02 -2.49
CA ILE A 98 -6.89 -8.77 -2.73
C ILE A 98 -6.98 -10.18 -2.13
N ILE A 99 -7.59 -10.33 -0.97
CA ILE A 99 -7.79 -11.63 -0.31
C ILE A 99 -8.90 -12.40 -1.02
N MET A 100 -10.02 -11.75 -1.31
CA MET A 100 -11.18 -12.40 -1.93
C MET A 100 -10.86 -12.98 -3.30
N ALA A 101 -10.04 -12.28 -4.08
CA ALA A 101 -9.64 -12.66 -5.44
C ALA A 101 -8.69 -13.86 -5.50
N GLN A 102 -8.14 -14.33 -4.38
CA GLN A 102 -7.26 -15.50 -4.39
C GLN A 102 -8.04 -16.77 -4.74
N ASP A 103 -7.49 -17.55 -5.67
CA ASP A 103 -8.00 -18.87 -6.03
C ASP A 103 -7.58 -19.89 -4.97
N ALA A 104 -8.39 -19.98 -3.90
CA ALA A 104 -8.24 -20.96 -2.84
C ALA A 104 -9.60 -21.29 -2.22
N GLN A 105 -9.75 -22.53 -1.75
CA GLN A 105 -11.03 -23.01 -1.20
C GLN A 105 -11.31 -22.50 0.22
N SER A 106 -10.30 -22.48 1.08
CA SER A 106 -10.45 -22.03 2.47
C SER A 106 -10.15 -20.54 2.60
N LEU A 107 -10.84 -19.88 3.54
CA LEU A 107 -10.59 -18.47 3.85
C LEU A 107 -9.16 -18.24 4.36
N ASP A 108 -8.61 -19.15 5.16
CA ASP A 108 -7.24 -19.03 5.67
C ASP A 108 -6.20 -19.15 4.55
N SER A 109 -6.42 -20.04 3.57
CA SER A 109 -5.57 -20.10 2.37
C SER A 109 -5.68 -18.83 1.54
N LYS A 110 -6.89 -18.27 1.38
CA LYS A 110 -7.08 -16.97 0.71
C LYS A 110 -6.34 -15.85 1.43
N ARG A 111 -6.42 -15.80 2.76
CA ARG A 111 -5.67 -14.83 3.59
C ARG A 111 -4.16 -14.98 3.37
N ALA A 112 -3.65 -16.21 3.45
CA ALA A 112 -2.23 -16.48 3.26
C ALA A 112 -1.74 -16.01 1.88
N HIS A 113 -2.45 -16.39 0.81
CA HIS A 113 -2.10 -15.96 -0.54
C HIS A 113 -2.23 -14.43 -0.72
N GLY A 114 -3.28 -13.82 -0.17
CA GLY A 114 -3.49 -12.37 -0.25
C GLY A 114 -2.43 -11.58 0.50
N TYR A 115 -2.07 -12.00 1.72
CA TYR A 115 -0.99 -11.39 2.49
C TYR A 115 0.37 -11.56 1.82
N ALA A 116 0.66 -12.75 1.28
CA ALA A 116 1.90 -13.01 0.53
C ALA A 116 1.98 -12.15 -0.74
N HIS A 117 0.86 -11.93 -1.43
CA HIS A 117 0.81 -11.04 -2.59
C HIS A 117 1.10 -9.58 -2.20
N ILE A 118 0.42 -9.05 -1.18
CA ILE A 118 0.65 -7.68 -0.69
C ILE A 118 2.10 -7.52 -0.24
N PHE A 119 2.60 -8.50 0.51
CA PHE A 119 3.99 -8.54 0.96
C PHE A 119 4.96 -8.45 -0.22
N ARG A 120 4.76 -9.27 -1.26
CA ARG A 120 5.59 -9.25 -2.47
C ARG A 120 5.56 -7.88 -3.14
N GLN A 121 4.41 -7.24 -3.28
CA GLN A 121 4.31 -5.91 -3.90
C GLN A 121 5.06 -4.85 -3.09
N HIS A 122 4.88 -4.84 -1.77
CA HIS A 122 5.63 -3.95 -0.88
C HIS A 122 7.14 -4.16 -0.99
N HIS A 123 7.57 -5.42 -0.94
CA HIS A 123 8.98 -5.77 -1.04
C HIS A 123 9.59 -5.37 -2.41
N LEU A 124 8.85 -5.56 -3.51
CA LEU A 124 9.30 -5.16 -4.85
C LEU A 124 9.49 -3.64 -4.96
N VAL A 125 8.57 -2.83 -4.42
CA VAL A 125 8.71 -1.37 -4.44
C VAL A 125 9.83 -0.93 -3.50
N TYR A 126 9.97 -1.55 -2.34
CA TYR A 126 11.06 -1.29 -1.40
C TYR A 126 12.44 -1.54 -2.02
N ALA A 127 12.61 -2.68 -2.70
CA ALA A 127 13.85 -3.01 -3.39
C ALA A 127 14.17 -1.97 -4.50
N LYS A 128 13.18 -1.60 -5.32
CA LYS A 128 13.34 -0.57 -6.35
C LYS A 128 13.74 0.79 -5.76
N TYR A 129 13.11 1.18 -4.66
CA TYR A 129 13.40 2.41 -3.94
C TYR A 129 14.85 2.47 -3.46
N HIS A 130 15.33 1.38 -2.85
CA HIS A 130 16.74 1.25 -2.44
C HIS A 130 17.72 1.25 -3.61
N SER A 131 17.42 0.47 -4.67
CA SER A 131 18.28 0.42 -5.86
C SER A 131 18.42 1.78 -6.53
N LEU A 132 17.32 2.53 -6.67
CA LEU A 132 17.34 3.86 -7.29
C LEU A 132 18.14 4.86 -6.46
N ALA A 133 17.98 4.85 -5.13
CA ALA A 133 18.76 5.71 -4.25
C ALA A 133 20.27 5.42 -4.34
N ALA A 134 20.65 4.14 -4.41
CA ALA A 134 22.05 3.74 -4.59
C ALA A 134 22.62 4.19 -5.94
N ILE A 135 21.86 4.03 -7.04
CA ILE A 135 22.28 4.43 -8.39
C ILE A 135 22.44 5.95 -8.49
N LEU A 136 21.53 6.72 -7.88
CA LEU A 136 21.55 8.18 -7.95
C LEU A 136 22.40 8.84 -6.86
N GLY A 137 22.95 8.07 -5.92
CA GLY A 137 23.76 8.58 -4.82
C GLY A 137 22.97 9.36 -3.76
N TYR A 138 21.66 9.18 -3.68
CA TYR A 138 20.80 9.88 -2.71
C TYR A 138 20.75 9.13 -1.37
N ARG A 139 20.66 9.90 -0.28
CA ARG A 139 20.35 9.35 1.04
C ARG A 139 18.89 8.93 1.07
N ILE A 140 18.66 7.69 1.47
CA ILE A 140 17.32 7.12 1.62
C ILE A 140 16.57 7.83 2.73
N ASN A 141 15.29 8.14 2.50
CA ASN A 141 14.43 8.75 3.50
C ASN A 141 14.12 7.71 4.60
N ARG A 142 14.67 7.94 5.80
CA ARG A 142 14.48 7.03 6.93
C ARG A 142 13.01 6.83 7.30
N ILE A 143 12.18 7.86 7.17
CA ILE A 143 10.74 7.76 7.50
C ILE A 143 10.06 6.76 6.57
N VAL A 144 10.41 6.78 5.27
CA VAL A 144 9.91 5.83 4.27
C VAL A 144 10.45 4.42 4.52
N THR A 145 11.73 4.27 4.85
CA THR A 145 12.32 2.98 5.22
C THR A 145 11.63 2.38 6.45
N ASP A 146 11.46 3.16 7.52
CA ASP A 146 10.80 2.72 8.74
C ASP A 146 9.34 2.29 8.45
N TRP A 147 8.64 3.01 7.57
CA TRP A 147 7.30 2.63 7.13
C TRP A 147 7.26 1.29 6.38
N PHE A 148 8.20 1.04 5.45
CA PHE A 148 8.29 -0.24 4.76
C PHE A 148 8.57 -1.39 5.71
N VAL A 149 9.58 -1.24 6.58
CA VAL A 149 9.98 -2.26 7.55
C VAL A 149 8.81 -2.62 8.46
N ASN A 150 8.11 -1.61 9.00
CA ASN A 150 6.94 -1.83 9.85
C ASN A 150 5.80 -2.52 9.09
N THR A 151 5.54 -2.14 7.83
CA THR A 151 4.46 -2.73 7.04
C THR A 151 4.75 -4.19 6.68
N LEU A 152 5.99 -4.49 6.27
CA LEU A 152 6.43 -5.86 5.96
C LEU A 152 6.42 -6.75 7.21
N ASP A 153 6.85 -6.25 8.36
CA ASP A 153 6.79 -6.97 9.65
C ASP A 153 5.34 -7.29 10.08
N VAL A 154 4.39 -6.38 9.86
CA VAL A 154 2.97 -6.65 10.08
C VAL A 154 2.46 -7.78 9.17
N LEU A 155 2.82 -7.76 7.89
CA LEU A 155 2.40 -8.77 6.92
C LEU A 155 3.03 -10.15 7.22
N ASP A 156 4.32 -10.17 7.57
CA ASP A 156 5.03 -11.40 7.90
C ASP A 156 4.48 -12.06 9.17
N ARG A 157 4.21 -11.28 10.24
CA ARG A 157 3.53 -11.80 11.43
C ARG A 157 2.17 -12.41 11.12
N ARG A 158 1.41 -11.83 10.21
CA ARG A 158 0.11 -12.38 9.78
C ARG A 158 0.29 -13.70 9.02
N LEU A 159 1.28 -13.80 8.14
CA LEU A 159 1.60 -15.06 7.44
C LEU A 159 2.01 -16.16 8.43
N ILE A 160 2.88 -15.85 9.39
CA ILE A 160 3.30 -16.77 10.45
C ILE A 160 2.09 -17.26 11.26
N SER A 161 1.15 -16.37 11.60
CA SER A 161 -0.06 -16.74 12.35
C SER A 161 -0.97 -17.72 11.61
N LEU A 162 -0.88 -17.79 10.28
CA LEU A 162 -1.63 -18.73 9.43
C LEU A 162 -0.85 -20.02 9.16
N GLY A 163 0.26 -20.26 9.87
CA GLY A 163 1.10 -21.45 9.69
C GLY A 163 1.99 -21.42 8.46
N SER A 164 2.14 -20.27 7.80
CA SER A 164 3.18 -20.10 6.78
C SER A 164 4.54 -19.99 7.46
N GLN A 165 5.58 -20.59 6.90
CA GLN A 165 6.94 -20.27 7.33
C GLN A 165 7.22 -18.81 6.94
N GLY A 166 7.67 -17.99 7.90
CA GLY A 166 7.95 -16.57 7.70
C GLY A 166 8.81 -16.35 6.45
N VAL A 167 8.46 -15.33 5.67
CA VAL A 167 9.06 -15.12 4.34
C VAL A 167 10.42 -14.40 4.44
N PHE A 168 10.88 -14.04 5.64
CA PHE A 168 12.22 -13.49 5.92
C PHE A 168 12.88 -14.21 7.10
N PHE A 169 14.09 -14.78 7.02
CA PHE A 169 15.35 -14.32 6.41
C PHE A 169 15.96 -15.34 5.42
N GLY A 170 16.41 -14.85 4.26
CA GLY A 170 17.29 -15.53 3.30
C GLY A 170 17.98 -14.49 2.42
#